data_AF-A0A7K3H7D6-F1
#
_entry.id   AF-A0A7K3H7D6-F1
#
_cell.length_a   1.000
_cell.length_b   1.000
_cell.length_c   1.000
_cell.angle_alpha   90.00
_cell.angle_beta   90.00
_cell.angle_gamma   90.00
#
_symmetry.space_group_name_H-M   'P 1'
#
loop_
_entity.id
_entity.type
_entity.pdbx_description
1 polymer ?
#
loop_
_entity_poly.entity_id
_entity_poly.type
_entity_poly.pdbx_seq_one_letter_code
_entity_poly.pdbx_strand_id
1 'polypeptide(L)'
;RTGRDAVNAAAKYLRWLGFRDVLACDDRPGTGVDLRGTGVVAQVDPTTRPSALREVECLWLNGLNASAVGVFFSLAGYAHDARTRADELLVPLFVMDLTGTPQPVNDAADDLIRMGA
;
A
#
# COMPACT_ATOMS: atom_id res chain seq x y z
N ARG A 1 -10.00 -4.86 15.80
CA ARG A 1 -8.63 -4.32 15.62
C ARG A 1 -8.75 -2.93 15.02
N THR A 2 -7.89 -2.00 15.43
CA THR A 2 -7.95 -0.59 15.00
C THR A 2 -7.16 -0.43 13.70
N GLY A 3 -7.39 0.65 12.93
CA GLY A 3 -6.58 0.96 11.74
C GLY A 3 -5.07 1.01 12.02
N ARG A 4 -4.69 1.35 13.27
CA ARG A 4 -3.32 1.30 13.79
C ARG A 4 -2.67 -0.08 13.64
N ASP A 5 -3.42 -1.15 13.86
CA ASP A 5 -2.90 -2.52 13.74
C ASP A 5 -2.56 -2.87 12.29
N ALA A 6 -3.39 -2.44 11.35
CA ALA A 6 -3.18 -2.65 9.91
C ALA A 6 -1.94 -1.87 9.44
N VAL A 7 -1.82 -0.59 9.83
CA VAL A 7 -0.64 0.24 9.52
C VAL A 7 0.65 -0.38 10.07
N ASN A 8 0.62 -0.90 11.30
CA ASN A 8 1.77 -1.59 11.90
C ASN A 8 2.15 -2.88 11.16
N ALA A 9 1.16 -3.65 10.69
CA ALA A 9 1.42 -4.87 9.92
C ALA A 9 1.99 -4.56 8.53
N ALA A 10 1.44 -3.57 7.82
CA ALA A 10 1.99 -3.08 6.55
C ALA A 10 3.44 -2.58 6.72
N ALA A 11 3.74 -1.81 7.77
CA ALA A 11 5.10 -1.33 8.05
C ALA A 11 6.08 -2.49 8.28
N LYS A 12 5.68 -3.52 9.04
CA LYS A 12 6.52 -4.72 9.25
C LYS A 12 6.77 -5.46 7.93
N TYR A 13 5.77 -5.56 7.08
CA TYR A 13 5.89 -6.23 5.79
C TYR A 13 6.85 -5.50 4.85
N LEU A 14 6.70 -4.18 4.72
CA LEU A 14 7.62 -3.37 3.90
C LEU A 14 9.07 -3.43 4.41
N ARG A 15 9.27 -3.46 5.73
CA ARG A 15 10.62 -3.65 6.30
C ARG A 15 11.21 -5.02 5.97
N TRP A 16 10.39 -6.07 5.95
CA TRP A 16 10.82 -7.40 5.54
C TRP A 16 11.20 -7.44 4.05
N LEU A 17 10.48 -6.69 3.20
CA LEU A 17 10.82 -6.49 1.78
C LEU A 17 12.08 -5.65 1.54
N GLY A 18 12.65 -5.02 2.58
CA GLY A 18 13.91 -4.28 2.49
C GLY A 18 13.80 -2.78 2.75
N PHE A 19 12.59 -2.22 2.88
CA PHE A 19 12.38 -0.80 3.21
C PHE A 19 12.55 -0.56 4.72
N ARG A 20 13.81 -0.51 5.19
CA ARG A 20 14.14 -0.63 6.63
C ARG A 20 13.68 0.56 7.49
N ASP A 21 13.59 1.74 6.90
CA ASP A 21 13.32 3.02 7.59
C ASP A 21 11.85 3.47 7.47
N VAL A 22 10.94 2.55 7.12
CA VAL A 22 9.51 2.86 7.03
C VAL A 22 8.96 3.28 8.40
N LEU A 23 8.33 4.45 8.44
CA LEU A 23 7.67 5.04 9.60
C LEU A 23 6.23 5.42 9.25
N ALA A 24 5.35 5.36 10.25
CA ALA A 24 4.00 5.87 10.10
C ALA A 24 4.00 7.39 10.07
N CYS A 25 3.20 7.97 9.17
CA CYS A 25 2.93 9.40 9.18
C CYS A 25 1.99 9.73 10.33
N ASP A 26 2.19 10.89 10.96
CA ASP A 26 1.22 11.38 11.94
C ASP A 26 -0.11 11.67 11.24
N ASP A 27 -1.18 11.06 11.78
CA ASP A 27 -2.55 11.02 11.24
C ASP A 27 -3.01 12.38 10.69
N ARG A 28 -2.87 12.57 9.38
CA ARG A 28 -3.63 13.57 8.64
C ARG A 28 -4.64 12.83 7.78
N PRO A 29 -5.89 12.67 8.26
CA PRO A 29 -6.92 12.05 7.44
C PRO A 29 -7.04 12.78 6.10
N GLY A 30 -6.94 12.02 5.00
CA GLY A 30 -7.16 12.51 3.64
C GLY A 30 -5.91 12.72 2.76
N THR A 31 -4.69 12.42 3.24
CA THR A 31 -3.47 12.54 2.40
C THR A 31 -3.22 11.33 1.50
N GLY A 32 -3.86 10.18 1.79
CA GLY A 32 -3.67 8.93 1.04
C GLY A 32 -2.31 8.28 1.25
N VAL A 33 -1.55 8.67 2.28
CA VAL A 33 -0.27 8.05 2.64
C VAL A 33 -0.19 7.89 4.15
N ASP A 34 -0.09 6.64 4.60
CA ASP A 34 -0.02 6.27 6.02
C ASP A 34 1.42 5.91 6.44
N LEU A 35 2.26 5.51 5.50
CA LEU A 35 3.64 5.09 5.73
C LEU A 35 4.61 5.75 4.75
N ARG A 36 5.80 6.10 5.22
CA ARG A 36 6.91 6.63 4.39
C ARG A 36 8.25 6.05 4.82
N GLY A 37 9.12 5.78 3.85
CA GLY A 37 10.51 5.40 4.04
C GLY A 37 11.34 5.78 2.82
N THR A 38 12.63 5.47 2.84
CA THR A 38 13.48 5.66 1.67
C THR A 38 13.01 4.75 0.54
N GLY A 39 12.64 5.35 -0.59
CA GLY A 39 12.20 4.62 -1.79
C GLY A 39 10.76 4.11 -1.77
N VAL A 40 9.99 4.30 -0.67
CA VAL A 40 8.60 3.83 -0.58
C VAL A 40 7.67 4.81 0.12
N VAL A 41 6.44 4.89 -0.38
CA VAL A 41 5.27 5.43 0.33
C VAL A 41 4.16 4.39 0.29
N ALA A 42 3.34 4.30 1.33
CA ALA A 42 2.23 3.36 1.31
C ALA A 42 0.95 3.89 1.92
N GLN A 43 -0.16 3.43 1.37
CA GLN A 43 -1.52 3.64 1.87
C GLN A 43 -2.06 2.34 2.47
N VAL A 44 -2.82 2.45 3.55
CA VAL A 44 -3.50 1.35 4.22
C VAL A 44 -4.97 1.72 4.37
N ASP A 45 -5.85 1.03 3.64
CA ASP A 45 -7.30 1.16 3.79
C ASP A 45 -7.85 0.06 4.72
N PRO A 46 -8.20 0.39 5.98
CA PRO A 46 -8.73 -0.56 6.93
C PRO A 46 -10.25 -0.77 6.78
N THR A 47 -10.90 -0.14 5.80
CA THR A 47 -12.35 -0.20 5.66
C THR A 47 -12.82 -1.55 5.11
N THR A 48 -14.10 -1.85 5.32
CA THR A 48 -14.74 -3.08 4.81
C THR A 48 -15.37 -2.89 3.43
N ARG A 49 -15.02 -1.81 2.72
CA ARG A 49 -15.49 -1.53 1.36
C ARG A 49 -14.31 -1.59 0.40
N PRO A 50 -14.51 -2.07 -0.85
CA PRO A 50 -13.43 -2.06 -1.83
C PRO A 50 -12.90 -0.64 -2.05
N SER A 51 -11.58 -0.49 -2.02
CA SER A 51 -10.89 0.77 -2.25
C SER A 51 -11.12 1.26 -3.68
N ALA A 52 -11.26 2.57 -3.84
CA ALA A 52 -11.70 3.22 -5.08
C ALA A 52 -10.51 3.58 -6.00
N LEU A 53 -10.80 3.72 -7.30
CA LEU A 53 -9.85 4.13 -8.33
C LEU A 53 -9.02 5.36 -7.95
N ARG A 54 -9.70 6.39 -7.41
CA ARG A 54 -9.06 7.66 -7.03
C ARG A 54 -7.94 7.46 -6.01
N GLU A 55 -8.06 6.50 -5.11
CA GLU A 55 -7.06 6.26 -4.06
C GLU A 55 -5.77 5.71 -4.67
N VAL A 56 -5.87 4.82 -5.65
CA VAL A 56 -4.72 4.33 -6.42
C VAL A 56 -3.99 5.48 -7.12
N GLU A 57 -4.73 6.35 -7.80
CA GLU A 57 -4.14 7.48 -8.53
C GLU A 57 -3.49 8.51 -7.59
N CYS A 58 -4.14 8.80 -6.46
CA CYS A 58 -3.56 9.67 -5.44
C CYS A 58 -2.28 9.10 -4.84
N LEU A 59 -2.24 7.80 -4.55
CA LEU A 59 -1.04 7.13 -4.04
C LEU A 59 0.09 7.16 -5.09
N TRP A 60 -0.23 6.87 -6.35
CA TRP A 60 0.75 6.92 -7.44
C TRP A 60 1.37 8.31 -7.59
N LEU A 61 0.55 9.37 -7.57
CA LEU A 61 1.05 10.76 -7.60
C LEU A 61 1.93 11.08 -6.38
N ASN A 62 1.58 10.58 -5.19
CA ASN A 62 2.40 10.74 -3.99
C ASN A 62 3.77 10.03 -4.12
N GLY A 63 3.78 8.82 -4.70
CA GLY A 63 5.01 8.07 -4.97
C GLY A 63 5.90 8.80 -5.96
N LEU A 64 5.35 9.23 -7.09
CA LEU A 64 6.06 10.04 -8.08
C LEU A 64 6.69 11.30 -7.47
N ASN A 65 5.91 12.07 -6.69
CA ASN A 65 6.39 13.28 -6.06
C ASN A 65 7.50 13.01 -5.03
N ALA A 66 7.46 11.85 -4.38
CA ALA A 66 8.48 11.43 -3.42
C ALA A 66 9.66 10.66 -4.07
N SER A 67 9.66 10.47 -5.39
CA SER A 67 10.60 9.57 -6.09
C SER A 67 10.66 8.17 -5.45
N ALA A 68 9.49 7.63 -5.13
CA ALA A 68 9.31 6.40 -4.36
C ALA A 68 8.22 5.52 -5.00
N VAL A 69 8.29 4.20 -4.77
CA VAL A 69 7.18 3.30 -5.13
C VAL A 69 5.99 3.53 -4.20
N GLY A 70 4.78 3.62 -4.76
CA GLY A 70 3.54 3.67 -3.99
C GLY A 70 2.97 2.28 -3.80
N VAL A 71 2.85 1.80 -2.56
CA VAL A 71 2.28 0.47 -2.23
C VAL A 71 0.94 0.62 -1.54
N PHE A 72 -0.09 -0.08 -2.01
CA PHE A 72 -1.43 0.00 -1.42
C PHE A 72 -1.76 -1.31 -0.70
N PHE A 73 -2.16 -1.22 0.56
CA PHE A 73 -2.76 -2.29 1.34
C PHE A 73 -4.25 -2.01 1.58
N SER A 74 -5.11 -3.00 1.37
CA SER A 74 -6.55 -2.88 1.66
C SER A 74 -7.08 -4.11 2.39
N LEU A 75 -7.98 -3.89 3.35
CA LEU A 75 -8.65 -4.99 4.07
C LEU A 75 -9.74 -5.64 3.20
N ALA A 76 -10.55 -4.84 2.50
CA ALA A 76 -11.65 -5.33 1.65
C ALA A 76 -11.25 -5.50 0.17
N GLY A 77 -9.98 -5.25 -0.15
CA GLY A 77 -9.48 -5.26 -1.52
C GLY A 77 -9.94 -4.05 -2.32
N TYR A 78 -10.03 -4.22 -3.62
CA TYR A 78 -10.10 -3.10 -4.56
C TYR A 78 -11.32 -3.22 -5.47
N ALA A 79 -11.88 -2.08 -5.87
CA ALA A 79 -12.82 -2.02 -6.98
C ALA A 79 -12.14 -2.53 -8.27
N HIS A 80 -12.93 -2.99 -9.25
CA HIS A 80 -12.39 -3.59 -10.47
C HIS A 80 -11.58 -2.58 -11.29
N ASP A 81 -12.10 -1.35 -11.44
CA ASP A 81 -11.42 -0.23 -12.07
C ASP A 81 -10.12 0.16 -11.36
N ALA A 82 -10.11 0.14 -10.02
CA ALA A 82 -8.93 0.38 -9.21
C ALA A 82 -7.83 -0.66 -9.47
N ARG A 83 -8.19 -1.95 -9.62
CA ARG A 83 -7.22 -3.00 -9.99
C ARG A 83 -6.64 -2.76 -11.38
N THR A 84 -7.49 -2.57 -12.38
CA THR A 84 -7.05 -2.30 -13.76
C THR A 84 -6.12 -1.09 -13.81
N ARG A 85 -6.43 -0.02 -13.07
CA ARG A 85 -5.59 1.17 -13.03
C ARG A 85 -4.26 0.94 -12.33
N ALA A 86 -4.25 0.15 -11.27
CA ALA A 86 -3.01 -0.19 -10.57
C ALA A 86 -2.07 -0.99 -11.47
N ASP A 87 -2.60 -1.87 -12.33
CA ASP A 87 -1.80 -2.62 -13.30
C ASP A 87 -1.17 -1.69 -14.35
N GLU A 88 -1.95 -0.72 -14.86
CA GLU A 88 -1.43 0.29 -15.81
C GLU A 88 -0.35 1.19 -15.20
N LEU A 89 -0.49 1.53 -13.92
CA LEU A 89 0.41 2.43 -13.19
C LEU A 89 1.53 1.69 -12.45
N LEU A 90 1.56 0.36 -12.52
CA LEU A 90 2.48 -0.51 -11.80
C LEU A 90 2.49 -0.24 -10.28
N VAL A 91 1.31 -0.01 -9.70
CA VAL A 91 1.12 0.16 -8.25
C VAL A 91 0.92 -1.22 -7.62
N PRO A 92 1.83 -1.67 -6.73
CA PRO A 92 1.66 -2.91 -5.99
C PRO A 92 0.43 -2.89 -5.09
N LEU A 93 -0.47 -3.85 -5.28
CA LEU A 93 -1.68 -4.01 -4.49
C LEU A 93 -1.60 -5.24 -3.58
N PHE A 94 -1.95 -5.06 -2.31
CA PHE A 94 -1.99 -6.12 -1.32
C PHE A 94 -3.31 -6.17 -0.58
N VAL A 95 -3.90 -7.36 -0.46
CA VAL A 95 -4.99 -7.58 0.50
C VAL A 95 -4.41 -8.02 1.83
N MET A 96 -4.87 -7.38 2.90
CA MET A 96 -4.54 -7.77 4.26
C MET A 96 -5.60 -8.71 4.82
N ASP A 97 -5.18 -9.82 5.42
CA ASP A 97 -6.03 -10.58 6.32
C ASP A 97 -5.80 -10.11 7.77
N LEU A 98 -6.75 -10.39 8.67
CA LEU A 98 -6.69 -9.90 10.05
C LEU A 98 -5.61 -10.59 10.91
N THR A 99 -4.89 -11.57 10.34
CA THR A 99 -4.06 -12.54 11.09
C THR A 99 -2.75 -12.94 10.41
N GLY A 100 -2.50 -12.56 9.17
CA GLY A 100 -1.47 -13.14 8.32
C GLY A 100 -0.68 -12.12 7.50
N THR A 101 0.03 -12.66 6.52
CA THR A 101 0.92 -11.88 5.66
C THR A 101 0.11 -11.22 4.54
N PRO A 102 0.32 -9.93 4.24
CA PRO A 102 -0.30 -9.28 3.09
C PRO A 102 -0.12 -10.12 1.81
N GLN A 103 -1.22 -10.37 1.11
CA GLN A 103 -1.25 -11.20 -0.10
C GLN A 103 -1.19 -10.31 -1.35
N PRO A 104 -0.30 -10.59 -2.32
CA PRO A 104 -0.24 -9.84 -3.57
C PRO A 104 -1.53 -10.05 -4.37
N VAL A 105 -1.98 -8.99 -5.03
CA VAL A 105 -3.22 -9.00 -5.84
C VAL A 105 -2.92 -8.84 -7.33
N ASN A 106 -1.76 -8.29 -7.68
CA ASN A 106 -1.35 -8.05 -9.06
C ASN A 106 0.14 -8.30 -9.29
N ASP A 107 0.52 -8.34 -10.57
CA ASP A 107 1.89 -8.62 -11.00
C ASP A 107 2.91 -7.64 -10.40
N ALA A 108 2.56 -6.36 -10.26
CA ALA A 108 3.43 -5.36 -9.62
C ALA A 108 3.74 -5.70 -8.15
N ALA A 109 2.78 -6.32 -7.42
CA ALA A 109 3.00 -6.80 -6.08
C ALA A 109 3.88 -8.06 -6.04
N ASP A 110 3.67 -9.00 -6.95
CA ASP A 110 4.54 -10.18 -7.07
C ASP A 110 5.98 -9.80 -7.42
N ASP A 111 6.15 -8.84 -8.33
CA ASP A 111 7.44 -8.29 -8.71
C ASP A 111 8.14 -7.60 -7.54
N LEU A 112 7.41 -6.82 -6.74
CA LEU A 112 7.95 -6.21 -5.53
C LEU A 112 8.39 -7.27 -4.50
N ILE A 113 7.63 -8.34 -4.31
CA ILE A 113 8.03 -9.45 -3.42
C ILE A 113 9.33 -10.09 -3.91
N ARG A 114 9.43 -10.34 -5.22
CA ARG A 114 10.58 -11.02 -5.83
C ARG A 114 11.84 -10.17 -5.81
N MET A 115 11.71 -8.86 -6.00
CA MET A 115 12.84 -7.94 -6.15
C MET A 115 13.25 -7.28 -4.83
N GLY A 116 12.31 -7.06 -3.91
CA GLY A 116 12.55 -6.27 -2.70
C GLY A 116 12.74 -4.78 -2.99
N ALA A 117 13.26 -4.06 -1.99
CA ALA A 117 13.63 -2.65 -2.07
C ALA A 117 14.87 -2.39 -2.94
#